data_AF-A0A419KEJ2-F1
#
_entry.id   AF-A0A419KEJ2-F1
#
_cell.length_a   1.000
_cell.length_b   1.000
_cell.length_c   1.000
_cell.angle_alpha   90.00
_cell.angle_beta   90.00
_cell.angle_gamma   90.00
#
_symmetry.space_group_name_H-M   'P 1'
#
loop_
_entity.id
_entity.type
_entity.pdbx_description
1 polymer ?
#
loop_
_entity_poly.entity_id
_entity_poly.type
_entity_poly.pdbx_seq_one_letter_code
_entity_poly.pdbx_strand_id
1 'polypeptide(L)'
;MGAKNFAMRLFEVEVDGYTPLHSHPWEHEVFVLEGEGEVRGGDEVRRIMPGDVVFIPPNETHQFKNRGKGKLKFICLVPYL
;
A
#
# COMPACT_ATOMS: atom_id res chain seq x y z
N MET A 1 14.80 -9.94 -16.42
CA MET A 1 14.34 -10.14 -15.03
C MET A 1 13.17 -9.19 -14.77
N GLY A 2 12.17 -9.61 -13.99
CA GLY A 2 10.91 -8.88 -13.81
C GLY A 2 9.76 -9.43 -14.67
N ALA A 3 8.53 -9.04 -14.33
CA ALA A 3 7.33 -9.38 -15.10
C ALA A 3 7.17 -8.44 -16.30
N LYS A 4 6.42 -8.84 -17.32
CA LYS A 4 6.13 -7.98 -18.48
C LYS A 4 5.01 -6.96 -18.23
N ASN A 5 4.16 -7.22 -17.24
CA ASN A 5 2.88 -6.54 -17.10
C ASN A 5 2.78 -5.66 -15.85
N PHE A 6 3.66 -5.83 -14.88
CA PHE A 6 3.60 -5.11 -13.61
C PHE A 6 4.98 -4.88 -13.00
N ALA A 7 5.09 -3.80 -12.25
CA ALA A 7 6.19 -3.55 -11.33
C ALA A 7 5.86 -4.11 -9.95
N MET A 8 6.85 -4.72 -9.31
CA MET A 8 6.82 -5.02 -7.88
C MET A 8 7.69 -3.99 -7.15
N ARG A 9 7.14 -3.38 -6.11
CA ARG A 9 7.82 -2.34 -5.32
C ARG A 9 7.80 -2.73 -3.85
N LEU A 10 8.92 -2.56 -3.15
CA LEU A 10 8.98 -2.58 -1.70
C LEU A 10 8.85 -1.15 -1.19
N PHE A 11 7.90 -0.92 -0.29
CA PHE A 11 7.80 0.31 0.47
C PHE A 11 8.29 0.06 1.89
N GLU A 12 9.06 1.02 2.41
CA GLU A 12 9.39 1.15 3.82
C GLU A 12 8.92 2.51 4.29
N VAL A 13 8.06 2.51 5.31
CA VAL A 13 7.47 3.72 5.87
C VAL A 13 7.89 3.81 7.33
N GLU A 14 8.66 4.84 7.67
CA GLU A 14 9.05 5.13 9.06
C GLU A 14 7.83 5.45 9.92
N VAL A 15 7.99 5.41 11.24
CA VAL A 15 6.93 5.78 12.20
C VAL A 15 6.40 7.19 11.87
N ASP A 16 5.09 7.35 11.91
CA ASP A 16 4.34 8.55 11.49
C ASP A 16 4.47 8.95 10.00
N GLY A 17 5.24 8.19 9.22
CA GLY A 17 5.34 8.33 7.77
C GLY A 17 4.07 7.89 7.05
N TYR A 18 3.90 8.37 5.82
CA TYR A 18 2.75 8.04 4.98
C TYR A 18 3.04 8.22 3.49
N THR A 19 2.31 7.50 2.65
CA THR A 19 2.27 7.78 1.21
C THR A 19 1.38 9.01 0.94
N PRO A 20 1.49 9.70 -0.20
CA PRO A 20 0.54 10.75 -0.55
C PRO A 20 -0.90 10.20 -0.60
N LEU A 21 -1.88 11.07 -0.31
CA LEU A 21 -3.30 10.78 -0.56
C LEU A 21 -3.60 11.12 -2.02
N HIS A 22 -3.82 10.11 -2.85
CA HIS A 22 -4.07 10.31 -4.28
C HIS A 22 -4.96 9.22 -4.88
N SER A 23 -5.30 9.39 -6.15
CA SER A 23 -5.94 8.36 -6.98
C SER A 23 -5.31 8.35 -8.36
N HIS A 24 -5.49 7.24 -9.08
CA HIS A 24 -4.99 7.05 -10.44
C HIS A 24 -5.71 5.87 -11.12
N PRO A 25 -5.68 5.75 -12.47
CA PRO A 25 -6.51 4.78 -13.19
C PRO A 25 -6.02 3.32 -13.16
N TRP A 26 -4.92 3.03 -12.47
CA TRP A 26 -4.46 1.66 -12.23
C TRP A 26 -4.76 1.20 -10.81
N GLU A 27 -4.87 -0.11 -10.64
CA GLU A 27 -5.07 -0.79 -9.36
C GLU A 27 -3.75 -1.00 -8.60
N HIS A 28 -3.88 -1.31 -7.29
CA HIS A 28 -2.79 -1.87 -6.50
C HIS A 28 -3.19 -3.20 -5.88
N GLU A 29 -2.26 -4.15 -5.91
CA GLU A 29 -2.30 -5.34 -5.05
C GLU A 29 -1.15 -5.25 -4.05
N VAL A 30 -1.45 -5.26 -2.76
CA VAL A 30 -0.50 -5.00 -1.67
C VAL A 30 -0.47 -6.16 -0.69
N PHE A 31 0.74 -6.53 -0.26
CA PHE A 31 0.96 -7.51 0.80
C PHE A 31 1.84 -6.92 1.91
N VAL A 32 1.34 -6.96 3.15
CA VAL A 32 2.05 -6.39 4.31
C VAL A 32 3.06 -7.39 4.86
N LEU A 33 4.33 -6.98 4.89
CA LEU A 33 5.46 -7.81 5.33
C LEU A 33 5.78 -7.64 6.81
N GLU A 34 5.73 -6.41 7.32
CA GLU A 34 6.23 -6.06 8.64
C GLU A 34 5.50 -4.81 9.17
N GLY A 35 5.31 -4.74 10.48
CA GLY A 35 4.72 -3.59 11.15
C GLY A 35 3.20 -3.50 11.02
N GLU A 36 2.63 -2.49 11.67
CA GLU A 36 1.20 -2.22 11.71
C GLU A 36 0.94 -0.80 11.21
N GLY A 37 -0.18 -0.61 10.51
CA GLY A 37 -0.54 0.68 9.99
C GLY A 37 -2.02 0.79 9.66
N GLU A 38 -2.33 1.80 8.88
CA GLU A 38 -3.68 2.04 8.38
C GLU A 38 -3.63 2.30 6.88
N VAL A 39 -4.57 1.71 6.14
CA VAL A 39 -4.85 2.05 4.74
C VAL A 39 -6.17 2.79 4.68
N ARG A 40 -6.18 3.94 4.01
CA ARG A 40 -7.39 4.63 3.60
C ARG A 40 -7.74 4.17 2.18
N GLY A 41 -8.99 3.75 1.98
CA GLY A 41 -9.59 3.47 0.67
C GLY A 41 -10.93 4.20 0.57
N GLY A 42 -11.01 5.23 -0.27
CA GLY A 42 -12.14 6.16 -0.30
C GLY A 42 -12.32 6.89 1.03
N ASP A 43 -13.48 6.71 1.67
CA ASP A 43 -13.81 7.29 2.98
C ASP A 43 -13.58 6.33 4.15
N GLU A 44 -13.20 5.09 3.87
CA GLU A 44 -12.92 4.10 4.90
C GLU A 44 -11.44 4.06 5.26
N VAL A 45 -11.17 3.81 6.55
CA VAL A 45 -9.83 3.55 7.07
C VAL A 45 -9.83 2.17 7.72
N ARG A 46 -8.90 1.32 7.32
CA ARG A 46 -8.75 -0.04 7.83
C ARG A 46 -7.35 -0.22 8.39
N ARG A 47 -7.25 -0.90 9.53
CA ARG A 47 -5.96 -1.32 10.08
C ARG A 47 -5.39 -2.46 9.24
N ILE A 48 -4.08 -2.46 9.12
CA ILE A 48 -3.32 -3.49 8.41
C ILE A 48 -2.17 -3.98 9.27
N MET A 49 -1.88 -5.27 9.18
CA MET A 49 -0.83 -5.96 9.92
C MET A 49 -0.14 -7.03 9.04
N PRO A 50 0.98 -7.62 9.46
CA PRO A 50 1.72 -8.56 8.63
C PRO A 50 0.85 -9.76 8.20
N GLY A 51 0.90 -10.10 6.93
CA GLY A 51 0.06 -11.15 6.33
C GLY A 51 -1.23 -10.65 5.67
N ASP A 52 -1.63 -9.39 5.92
CA ASP A 52 -2.79 -8.82 5.26
C ASP A 52 -2.53 -8.56 3.77
N VAL A 53 -3.58 -8.77 2.97
CA VAL A 53 -3.64 -8.45 1.54
C VAL A 53 -4.62 -7.29 1.36
N VAL A 54 -4.20 -6.27 0.62
CA VAL A 54 -5.02 -5.10 0.33
C VAL A 54 -5.11 -4.91 -1.18
N PHE A 55 -6.34 -4.92 -1.69
CA PHE A 55 -6.64 -4.52 -3.06
C PHE A 55 -7.18 -3.09 -3.06
N ILE A 56 -6.61 -2.24 -3.92
CA ILE A 56 -7.10 -0.88 -4.16
C ILE A 56 -7.56 -0.80 -5.61
N PRO A 57 -8.87 -0.61 -5.87
CA PRO A 57 -9.38 -0.54 -7.23
C PRO A 57 -8.94 0.74 -7.96
N PRO A 58 -8.96 0.74 -9.30
CA PRO A 58 -8.71 1.94 -10.10
C PRO A 58 -9.54 3.14 -9.65
N ASN A 59 -8.92 4.31 -9.65
CA ASN A 59 -9.51 5.61 -9.30
C ASN A 59 -9.98 5.77 -7.85
N GLU A 60 -9.81 4.75 -6.99
CA GLU A 60 -10.05 4.92 -5.55
C GLU A 60 -8.97 5.82 -4.94
N THR A 61 -9.41 6.82 -4.16
CA THR A 61 -8.48 7.66 -3.41
C THR A 61 -7.91 6.86 -2.25
N HIS A 62 -6.59 6.75 -2.16
CA HIS A 62 -5.95 5.87 -1.20
C HIS A 62 -4.69 6.48 -0.55
N GLN A 63 -4.35 5.95 0.62
CA GLN A 63 -3.16 6.34 1.38
C GLN A 63 -2.77 5.26 2.39
N PHE A 64 -1.49 4.93 2.48
CA PHE A 64 -0.93 4.10 3.54
C PHE A 64 -0.27 4.99 4.60
N LYS A 65 -0.55 4.72 5.87
CA LYS A 65 0.06 5.43 7.01
C LYS A 65 0.66 4.42 7.98
N ASN A 66 1.87 4.71 8.44
CA ASN A 66 2.43 4.00 9.56
C ASN A 66 1.96 4.66 10.87
N ARG A 67 1.15 3.93 11.63
CA ARG A 67 0.68 4.31 12.98
C ARG A 67 1.19 3.38 14.07
N GLY A 68 2.10 2.47 13.72
CA GLY A 68 2.72 1.52 14.62
C GLY A 68 3.90 2.12 15.38
N LYS A 69 4.64 1.25 16.08
CA LYS A 69 5.83 1.60 16.88
C LYS A 69 7.16 1.34 16.17
N GLY A 70 7.10 0.78 14.96
CA GLY A 70 8.27 0.41 14.15
C GLY A 70 7.99 0.66 12.67
N LYS A 71 8.89 0.25 11.78
CA LYS A 71 8.70 0.40 10.33
C LYS A 71 7.50 -0.41 9.85
N LEU A 72 6.72 0.18 8.94
CA LEU A 72 5.75 -0.53 8.14
C LEU A 72 6.40 -0.89 6.80
N LYS A 73 6.39 -2.16 6.43
CA LYS A 73 6.89 -2.65 5.15
C LYS A 73 5.83 -3.41 4.39
N PHE A 74 5.68 -3.11 3.12
CA PHE A 74 4.75 -3.83 2.25
C PHE A 74 5.25 -3.91 0.81
N ILE A 75 4.88 -4.99 0.14
CA ILE A 75 5.03 -5.13 -1.29
C ILE A 75 3.80 -4.52 -1.96
N CYS A 76 4.02 -3.76 -3.03
CA CYS A 76 2.97 -3.17 -3.83
C CYS A 76 3.20 -3.50 -5.31
N LEU A 77 2.22 -4.15 -5.93
CA LEU A 77 2.17 -4.44 -7.34
C LEU A 77 1.31 -3.40 -8.06
N VAL A 78 1.83 -2.88 -9.17
CA VAL A 78 1.10 -1.98 -10.08
C VAL A 78 1.36 -2.36 -11.52
N PRO A 79 0.39 -2.26 -12.42
CA PRO A 79 0.61 -2.54 -13.83
C PRO A 79 1.59 -1.53 -14.45
N TYR A 80 2.30 -1.96 -15.49
CA TYR A 80 2.92 -1.02 -16.42
C TYR A 80 1.82 -0.43 -17.30
N LEU A 81 1.59 0.88 -17.19
CA LEU A 81 0.74 1.61 -18.12
C LEU A 81 1.47 1.86 -19.45
#